data_AF-A0A4Y9A9D0-F1
#
_entry.id   AF-A0A4Y9A9D0-F1
#
_cell.length_a   1.000
_cell.length_b   1.000
_cell.length_c   1.000
_cell.angle_alpha   90.00
_cell.angle_beta   90.00
_cell.angle_gamma   90.00
#
_symmetry.space_group_name_H-M   'P 1'
#
loop_
_entity.id
_entity.type
_entity.pdbx_description
1 polymer ?
#
loop_
_entity_poly.entity_id
_entity_poly.type
_entity_poly.pdbx_seq_one_letter_code
_entity_poly.pdbx_strand_id
1 'polypeptide(L)'
;MVILFAVLPVTVAGKAQEDNQPANELTVRLATYNMHTGIGTDGSYNLDRLAETIRESGSDIIGLQEVDVNWSSRSQFENQVEILTDTLNMDYFFAPIYNLDPPAAGEPRRQYGIAVLSKYPILHAENREIARLSTQDADPVPKPAPGFLEAQIHVDGEEVWFYVTHLDYRSDPTVRELQVDDMRDITSSHSNSILTGDMNATPDSPELAPLFEQFEDTWALTNEDPGYTFPSDSPDKRIDYVLTTPGMEVQSASVISSMASDHLPVTADVTLEPGEHPLDASSLKALVDHFDEEGEFTSDVDVHSLKMHLAAVSHYEDREAAEKVVKHMEGFKRLLDHQQDNISEDAYETLKTDADYLISDWQ
;
A
#
# COMPACT_ATOMS: atom_id res chain seq x y z
N MET A 1 -12.56 -49.12 -68.72
CA MET A 1 -13.52 -48.07 -68.31
C MET A 1 -13.17 -47.72 -66.88
N VAL A 2 -12.32 -46.71 -66.69
CA VAL A 2 -11.81 -46.29 -65.37
C VAL A 2 -12.83 -45.32 -64.79
N ILE A 3 -13.45 -45.69 -63.67
CA ILE A 3 -14.34 -44.80 -62.90
C ILE A 3 -13.50 -44.18 -61.80
N LEU A 4 -13.27 -42.87 -61.93
CA LEU A 4 -12.55 -42.02 -60.98
C LEU A 4 -13.54 -41.62 -59.88
N PHE A 5 -13.38 -42.11 -58.65
CA PHE A 5 -14.10 -41.59 -57.50
C PHE A 5 -13.29 -40.44 -56.89
N ALA A 6 -13.83 -39.22 -57.02
CA ALA A 6 -13.31 -38.03 -56.35
C ALA A 6 -13.69 -38.11 -54.85
N VAL A 7 -12.68 -38.10 -53.99
CA VAL A 7 -12.86 -37.94 -52.54
C VAL A 7 -12.84 -36.44 -52.27
N LEU A 8 -13.97 -35.88 -51.84
CA LEU A 8 -14.04 -34.51 -51.34
C LEU A 8 -13.47 -34.48 -49.91
N PRO A 9 -12.58 -33.53 -49.56
CA PRO A 9 -12.17 -33.34 -48.18
C PRO A 9 -13.34 -32.72 -47.39
N VAL A 10 -13.67 -33.34 -46.27
CA VAL A 10 -14.52 -32.74 -45.23
C VAL A 10 -13.69 -31.68 -44.52
N THR A 11 -14.03 -30.41 -44.70
CA THR A 11 -13.50 -29.32 -43.88
C THR A 11 -14.11 -29.42 -42.49
N VAL A 12 -13.30 -29.81 -41.51
CA VAL A 12 -13.62 -29.61 -40.10
C VAL A 12 -13.51 -28.11 -39.85
N ALA A 13 -14.63 -27.47 -39.52
CA ALA A 13 -14.64 -26.09 -39.04
C ALA A 13 -13.82 -26.04 -37.75
N GLY A 14 -12.71 -25.31 -37.77
CA GLY A 14 -11.95 -25.00 -36.56
C GLY A 14 -12.85 -24.25 -35.59
N LYS A 15 -12.89 -24.70 -34.34
CA LYS A 15 -13.40 -23.87 -33.24
C LYS A 15 -12.62 -22.56 -33.27
N ALA A 16 -13.35 -21.46 -33.28
CA ALA A 16 -12.76 -20.15 -33.05
C ALA A 16 -11.98 -20.23 -31.73
N GLN A 17 -10.72 -19.86 -31.79
CA GLN A 17 -9.88 -19.65 -30.64
C GLN A 17 -10.48 -18.43 -29.93
N GLU A 18 -11.09 -18.66 -28.77
CA GLU A 18 -11.45 -17.57 -27.85
C GLU A 18 -10.17 -16.79 -27.58
N ASP A 19 -10.21 -15.52 -27.98
CA ASP A 19 -9.18 -14.53 -27.74
C ASP A 19 -9.26 -14.21 -26.24
N ASN A 20 -8.68 -15.08 -25.40
CA ASN A 20 -8.38 -14.74 -24.02
C ASN A 20 -7.30 -13.66 -24.09
N GLN A 21 -7.73 -12.40 -24.14
CA GLN A 21 -6.88 -11.31 -23.68
C GLN A 21 -6.45 -11.69 -22.26
N PRO A 22 -5.14 -11.69 -21.94
CA PRO A 22 -4.74 -11.86 -20.56
C PRO A 22 -5.45 -10.78 -19.74
N ALA A 23 -6.00 -11.16 -18.58
CA ALA A 23 -6.41 -10.18 -17.58
C ALA A 23 -5.25 -9.17 -17.43
N ASN A 24 -5.55 -7.87 -17.47
CA ASN A 24 -4.50 -6.85 -17.35
C ASN A 24 -3.72 -7.13 -16.06
N GLU A 25 -2.45 -7.53 -16.18
CA GLU A 25 -1.55 -7.70 -15.05
C GLU A 25 -1.36 -6.33 -14.39
N LEU A 26 -1.93 -6.15 -13.20
CA LEU A 26 -1.86 -4.91 -12.45
C LEU A 26 -0.53 -4.85 -11.70
N THR A 27 0.43 -4.12 -12.27
CA THR A 27 1.76 -3.92 -11.66
C THR A 27 1.78 -2.64 -10.84
N VAL A 28 2.23 -2.74 -9.59
CA VAL A 28 2.36 -1.61 -8.66
C VAL A 28 3.81 -1.48 -8.23
N ARG A 29 4.33 -0.24 -8.21
CA ARG A 29 5.65 0.05 -7.64
C ARG A 29 5.54 0.41 -6.16
N LEU A 30 6.12 -0.43 -5.33
CA LEU A 30 6.20 -0.26 -3.89
C LEU A 30 7.54 0.37 -3.51
N ALA A 31 7.58 1.08 -2.38
CA ALA A 31 8.82 1.53 -1.79
C ALA A 31 8.82 1.52 -0.27
N THR A 32 10.02 1.43 0.31
CA THR A 32 10.28 1.77 1.71
C THR A 32 11.38 2.80 1.79
N TYR A 33 11.26 3.75 2.71
CA TYR A 33 12.29 4.76 2.93
C TYR A 33 12.34 5.30 4.37
N ASN A 34 13.42 4.99 5.09
CA ASN A 34 13.76 5.72 6.30
C ASN A 34 14.26 7.11 5.89
N MET A 35 13.46 8.15 6.19
CA MET A 35 13.74 9.51 5.73
C MET A 35 14.67 10.29 6.66
N HIS A 36 15.08 9.71 7.81
CA HIS A 36 15.92 10.37 8.81
C HIS A 36 15.44 11.79 9.15
N THR A 37 14.11 11.94 9.29
CA THR A 37 13.47 13.23 9.58
C THR A 37 13.76 14.31 8.51
N GLY A 38 14.13 13.92 7.28
CA GLY A 38 14.49 14.82 6.18
C GLY A 38 15.90 15.42 6.30
N ILE A 39 16.75 14.88 7.17
CA ILE A 39 18.15 15.29 7.32
C ILE A 39 19.02 14.42 6.41
N GLY A 40 19.62 15.03 5.40
CA GLY A 40 20.48 14.32 4.46
C GLY A 40 21.89 14.07 4.97
N THR A 41 22.72 13.48 4.12
CA THR A 41 24.13 13.18 4.41
C THR A 41 24.99 14.43 4.64
N ASP A 42 24.50 15.60 4.22
CA ASP A 42 25.08 16.91 4.50
C ASP A 42 24.70 17.47 5.89
N GLY A 43 23.93 16.72 6.68
CA GLY A 43 23.45 17.11 8.01
C GLY A 43 22.40 18.23 7.99
N SER A 44 21.86 18.56 6.82
CA SER A 44 20.88 19.64 6.66
C SER A 44 19.48 19.09 6.43
N TYR A 45 18.52 19.65 7.17
CA TYR A 45 17.10 19.39 6.96
C TYR A 45 16.64 20.01 5.62
N ASN A 46 16.09 19.18 4.73
CA ASN A 46 15.57 19.61 3.44
C ASN A 46 14.49 18.64 2.94
N LEU A 47 13.23 18.99 3.17
CA LEU A 47 12.09 18.16 2.79
C LEU A 47 11.82 18.17 1.28
N ASP A 48 12.14 19.25 0.56
CA ASP A 48 12.02 19.31 -0.90
C ASP A 48 12.93 18.28 -1.58
N ARG A 49 14.17 18.13 -1.09
CA ARG A 49 15.13 17.12 -1.57
C ARG A 49 14.61 15.70 -1.31
N LEU A 50 13.96 15.49 -0.17
CA LEU A 50 13.34 14.20 0.16
C LEU A 50 12.16 13.92 -0.77
N ALA A 51 11.27 14.88 -0.97
CA ALA A 51 10.14 14.76 -1.89
C ALA A 51 10.60 14.47 -3.32
N GLU A 52 11.70 15.08 -3.78
CA GLU A 52 12.28 14.76 -5.09
C GLU A 52 12.80 13.32 -5.14
N THR A 53 13.45 12.82 -4.09
CA THR A 53 13.89 11.41 -4.03
C THR A 53 12.69 10.46 -4.09
N ILE A 54 11.59 10.75 -3.39
CA ILE A 54 10.37 9.95 -3.43
C ILE A 54 9.75 9.99 -4.84
N ARG A 55 9.69 11.17 -5.47
CA ARG A 55 9.20 11.33 -6.84
C ARG A 55 10.04 10.55 -7.86
N GLU A 56 11.37 10.63 -7.76
CA GLU A 56 12.32 9.91 -8.62
C GLU A 56 12.22 8.39 -8.46
N SER A 57 11.78 7.90 -7.29
CA SER A 57 11.51 6.47 -7.10
C SER A 57 10.38 5.96 -8.00
N GLY A 58 9.44 6.84 -8.35
CA GLY A 58 8.24 6.49 -9.09
C GLY A 58 7.27 5.59 -8.32
N SER A 59 7.45 5.42 -7.00
CA SER A 59 6.58 4.60 -6.17
C SER A 59 5.13 5.03 -6.25
N ASP A 60 4.23 4.06 -6.33
CA ASP A 60 2.79 4.23 -6.22
C ASP A 60 2.34 4.17 -4.77
N ILE A 61 2.97 3.30 -3.96
CA ILE A 61 2.76 3.19 -2.51
C ILE A 61 4.12 3.17 -1.82
N ILE A 62 4.31 4.00 -0.79
CA ILE A 62 5.57 4.09 -0.06
C ILE A 62 5.36 4.07 1.46
N GLY A 63 6.10 3.21 2.15
CA GLY A 63 6.25 3.22 3.60
C GLY A 63 7.41 4.12 4.04
N LEU A 64 7.14 5.09 4.91
CA LEU A 64 8.13 6.00 5.47
C LEU A 64 8.41 5.73 6.95
N GLN A 65 9.68 5.82 7.34
CA GLN A 65 10.12 5.76 8.72
C GLN A 65 10.81 7.06 9.15
N GLU A 66 10.82 7.33 10.46
CA GLU A 66 11.40 8.53 11.06
C GLU A 66 10.73 9.87 10.69
N VAL A 67 9.41 9.83 10.58
CA VAL A 67 8.58 10.99 10.25
C VAL A 67 8.33 11.83 11.52
N ASP A 68 8.68 13.11 11.48
CA ASP A 68 8.34 14.08 12.52
C ASP A 68 7.05 14.83 12.18
N VAL A 69 6.23 15.05 13.21
CA VAL A 69 5.08 15.97 13.17
C VAL A 69 5.18 16.90 14.38
N ASN A 70 5.53 18.16 14.13
CA ASN A 70 5.74 19.18 15.17
C ASN A 70 6.76 18.77 16.25
N TRP A 71 7.70 17.88 15.94
CA TRP A 71 8.49 17.19 16.97
C TRP A 71 9.50 18.09 17.70
N SER A 72 10.36 18.78 16.96
CA SER A 72 11.39 19.65 17.52
C SER A 72 11.98 20.59 16.48
N SER A 73 12.95 21.42 16.88
CA SER A 73 13.69 22.28 15.97
C SER A 73 14.51 21.52 14.91
N ARG A 74 14.74 20.20 15.06
CA ARG A 74 15.47 19.39 14.08
C ARG A 74 14.77 19.31 12.72
N SER A 75 13.44 19.35 12.75
CA SER A 75 12.50 19.31 11.62
C SER A 75 11.74 20.64 11.49
N GLN A 76 12.29 21.72 12.07
CA GLN A 76 11.66 23.04 12.10
C GLN A 76 10.23 23.06 12.69
N PHE A 77 9.86 22.04 13.48
CA PHE A 77 8.49 21.80 13.96
C PHE A 77 7.45 21.66 12.83
N GLU A 78 7.86 21.25 11.64
CA GLU A 78 6.95 21.02 10.52
C GLU A 78 6.13 19.74 10.71
N ASN A 79 4.94 19.72 10.08
CA ASN A 79 4.18 18.50 9.85
C ASN A 79 4.69 17.85 8.56
N GLN A 80 5.69 16.97 8.67
CA GLN A 80 6.41 16.47 7.49
C GLN A 80 5.51 15.64 6.57
N VAL A 81 4.63 14.81 7.14
CA VAL A 81 3.75 13.97 6.34
C VAL A 81 2.75 14.81 5.54
N GLU A 82 2.15 15.85 6.14
CA GLU A 82 1.24 16.76 5.44
C GLU A 82 1.95 17.51 4.30
N ILE A 83 3.17 18.02 4.54
CA ILE A 83 3.93 18.71 3.48
C ILE A 83 4.30 17.74 2.34
N LEU A 84 4.72 16.51 2.67
CA LEU A 84 5.05 15.50 1.66
C LEU A 84 3.81 15.09 0.86
N THR A 85 2.67 14.89 1.51
CA THR A 85 1.40 14.54 0.87
C THR A 85 0.96 15.61 -0.11
N ASP A 86 1.00 16.89 0.30
CA ASP A 86 0.65 18.02 -0.55
C ASP A 86 1.61 18.15 -1.75
N THR A 87 2.89 17.88 -1.53
CA THR A 87 3.94 18.01 -2.55
C THR A 87 3.91 16.87 -3.57
N LEU A 88 3.52 15.68 -3.14
CA LEU A 88 3.51 14.45 -3.95
C LEU A 88 2.13 14.13 -4.52
N ASN A 89 1.07 14.80 -4.03
CA ASN A 89 -0.33 14.54 -4.38
C ASN A 89 -0.68 13.07 -4.16
N MET A 90 -0.46 12.62 -2.93
CA MET A 90 -0.73 11.25 -2.48
C MET A 90 -1.65 11.30 -1.26
N ASP A 91 -2.49 10.29 -1.11
CA ASP A 91 -3.20 9.99 0.14
C ASP A 91 -2.19 9.50 1.20
N TYR A 92 -2.50 9.61 2.49
CA TYR A 92 -1.61 9.21 3.56
C TYR A 92 -2.30 8.72 4.82
N PHE A 93 -1.58 7.88 5.57
CA PHE A 93 -1.86 7.64 6.97
C PHE A 93 -0.59 7.76 7.80
N PHE A 94 -0.67 8.51 8.90
CA PHE A 94 0.43 8.67 9.86
C PHE A 94 0.17 7.90 11.15
N ALA A 95 1.08 6.98 11.47
CA ALA A 95 1.04 6.15 12.67
C ALA A 95 2.10 6.65 13.68
N PRO A 96 1.72 7.49 14.66
CA PRO A 96 2.66 7.99 15.66
C PRO A 96 3.16 6.86 16.56
N ILE A 97 4.47 6.76 16.70
CA ILE A 97 5.18 5.91 17.67
C ILE A 97 5.26 6.63 19.02
N TYR A 98 5.63 7.91 19.00
CA TYR A 98 5.62 8.78 20.16
C TYR A 98 4.61 9.90 19.94
N ASN A 99 3.92 10.26 21.03
CA ASN A 99 2.94 11.33 21.03
C ASN A 99 3.04 12.14 22.33
N LEU A 100 3.91 13.15 22.34
CA LEU A 100 4.27 13.93 23.51
C LEU A 100 3.46 15.23 23.60
N ASP A 101 3.36 15.75 24.83
CA ASP A 101 2.77 17.06 25.06
C ASP A 101 3.57 18.17 24.35
N PRO A 102 2.88 19.27 23.95
CA PRO A 102 3.54 20.42 23.34
C PRO A 102 4.52 21.11 24.31
N PRO A 103 5.54 21.82 23.79
CA PRO A 103 6.45 22.62 24.62
C PRO A 103 5.73 23.74 25.39
N ALA A 104 4.69 24.34 24.80
CA ALA A 104 3.86 25.36 25.42
C ALA A 104 2.36 25.05 25.29
N ALA A 105 1.57 25.55 26.24
CA ALA A 105 0.12 25.37 26.22
C ALA A 105 -0.50 26.05 24.97
N GLY A 106 -1.29 25.29 24.22
CA GLY A 106 -1.96 25.76 23.00
C GLY A 106 -1.21 25.47 21.69
N GLU A 107 -0.01 24.88 21.76
CA GLU A 107 0.71 24.37 20.59
C GLU A 107 0.31 22.93 20.24
N PRO A 108 0.53 22.47 18.99
CA PRO A 108 0.24 21.10 18.58
C PRO A 108 1.12 20.08 19.31
N ARG A 109 0.61 18.85 19.47
CA ARG A 109 1.36 17.73 20.06
C ARG A 109 2.58 17.40 19.21
N ARG A 110 3.61 16.87 19.86
CA ARG A 110 4.87 16.49 19.22
C ARG A 110 4.84 15.00 18.94
N GLN A 111 4.84 14.63 17.67
CA GLN A 111 4.74 13.23 17.26
C GLN A 111 5.93 12.82 16.41
N TYR A 112 6.33 11.56 16.56
CA TYR A 112 7.35 10.90 15.76
C TYR A 112 6.82 9.52 15.44
N GLY A 113 6.97 9.05 14.19
CA GLY A 113 6.34 7.81 13.77
C GLY A 113 6.76 7.32 12.41
N ILE A 114 5.86 6.52 11.85
CA ILE A 114 5.92 5.96 10.50
C ILE A 114 4.68 6.41 9.73
N ALA A 115 4.75 6.38 8.40
CA ALA A 115 3.63 6.74 7.54
C ALA A 115 3.57 5.82 6.32
N VAL A 116 2.40 5.78 5.69
CA VAL A 116 2.25 5.33 4.30
C VAL A 116 1.79 6.53 3.48
N LEU A 117 2.33 6.67 2.26
CA LEU A 117 1.74 7.52 1.23
C LEU A 117 1.35 6.64 0.05
N SER A 118 0.20 6.93 -0.55
CA SER A 118 -0.37 6.15 -1.64
C SER A 118 -0.94 7.06 -2.73
N LYS A 119 -0.68 6.75 -4.00
CA LYS A 119 -1.44 7.36 -5.13
C LYS A 119 -2.89 6.89 -5.17
N TYR A 120 -3.17 5.81 -4.45
CA TYR A 120 -4.45 5.12 -4.40
C TYR A 120 -5.17 5.34 -3.06
N PRO A 121 -6.51 5.34 -3.03
CA PRO A 121 -7.30 5.50 -1.81
C PRO A 121 -6.91 4.54 -0.68
N ILE A 122 -6.69 5.08 0.52
CA ILE A 122 -6.53 4.30 1.75
C ILE A 122 -7.92 4.14 2.40
N LEU A 123 -8.52 2.95 2.25
CA LEU A 123 -9.88 2.68 2.73
C LEU A 123 -9.95 2.50 4.24
N HIS A 124 -8.92 1.89 4.82
CA HIS A 124 -8.80 1.68 6.25
C HIS A 124 -7.34 1.74 6.66
N ALA A 125 -7.06 2.33 7.82
CA ALA A 125 -5.73 2.26 8.40
C ALA A 125 -5.78 2.27 9.93
N GLU A 126 -4.89 1.49 10.54
CA GLU A 126 -4.76 1.36 11.98
C GLU A 126 -3.28 1.42 12.39
N ASN A 127 -3.01 2.05 13.54
CA ASN A 127 -1.72 2.00 14.19
C ASN A 127 -1.75 0.94 15.31
N ARG A 128 -1.21 -0.22 14.99
CA ARG A 128 -1.19 -1.41 15.84
C ARG A 128 -0.10 -1.30 16.89
N GLU A 129 -0.36 -1.93 18.02
CA GLU A 129 0.61 -2.02 19.11
C GLU A 129 1.50 -3.25 18.94
N ILE A 130 2.82 -3.03 19.04
CA ILE A 130 3.83 -4.09 19.10
C ILE A 130 4.74 -3.85 20.31
N ALA A 131 5.54 -4.84 20.70
CA ALA A 131 6.50 -4.72 21.77
C ALA A 131 7.48 -3.57 21.49
N ARG A 132 7.59 -2.61 22.42
CA ARG A 132 8.55 -1.52 22.29
C ARG A 132 9.31 -1.29 23.58
N LEU A 133 10.59 -0.96 23.41
CA LEU A 133 11.45 -0.45 24.47
C LEU A 133 11.65 1.07 24.29
N SER A 134 10.85 1.85 25.02
CA SER A 134 10.82 3.32 24.94
C SER A 134 12.23 3.94 25.06
N THR A 135 12.53 4.93 24.23
CA THR A 135 13.71 5.80 24.34
C THR A 135 13.42 7.07 25.15
N GLN A 136 12.16 7.27 25.55
CA GLN A 136 11.71 8.45 26.30
C GLN A 136 11.60 8.17 27.80
N ASP A 137 11.55 6.90 28.20
CA ASP A 137 11.46 6.48 29.60
C ASP A 137 12.87 6.32 30.20
N ALA A 138 13.06 6.69 31.47
CA ALA A 138 14.36 6.59 32.13
C ALA A 138 14.80 5.13 32.37
N ASP A 139 13.85 4.25 32.71
CA ASP A 139 14.06 2.82 32.97
C ASP A 139 13.02 2.02 32.15
N PRO A 140 13.19 1.93 30.82
CA PRO A 140 12.20 1.32 29.96
C PRO A 140 12.18 -0.20 30.15
N VAL A 141 10.99 -0.79 30.02
CA VAL A 141 10.79 -2.23 29.86
C VAL A 141 9.96 -2.48 28.59
N PRO A 142 10.17 -3.59 27.87
CA PRO A 142 9.34 -3.92 26.73
C PRO A 142 7.87 -4.01 27.11
N LYS A 143 7.00 -3.33 26.36
CA LYS A 143 5.54 -3.38 26.50
C LYS A 143 4.88 -3.09 25.15
N PRO A 144 3.65 -3.56 24.91
CA PRO A 144 2.86 -3.13 23.77
C PRO A 144 2.75 -1.60 23.72
N ALA A 145 3.05 -1.02 22.57
CA ALA A 145 2.88 0.40 22.28
C ALA A 145 2.74 0.61 20.76
N PRO A 146 2.12 1.71 20.30
CA PRO A 146 1.91 1.97 18.88
C PRO A 146 3.22 2.01 18.09
N GLY A 147 3.17 1.61 16.81
CA GLY A 147 4.32 1.66 15.92
C GLY A 147 4.36 0.59 14.84
N PHE A 148 3.23 -0.03 14.52
CA PHE A 148 3.08 -0.90 13.37
C PHE A 148 1.86 -0.46 12.58
N LEU A 149 2.07 0.06 11.38
CA LEU A 149 1.01 0.60 10.53
C LEU A 149 0.42 -0.55 9.71
N GLU A 150 -0.90 -0.67 9.73
CA GLU A 150 -1.69 -1.57 8.88
C GLU A 150 -2.63 -0.71 8.05
N ALA A 151 -2.56 -0.80 6.72
CA ALA A 151 -3.41 -0.07 5.79
C ALA A 151 -4.01 -0.99 4.74
N GLN A 152 -5.29 -0.79 4.44
CA GLN A 152 -6.00 -1.38 3.32
C GLN A 152 -6.10 -0.33 2.22
N ILE A 153 -5.51 -0.62 1.06
CA ILE A 153 -5.35 0.32 -0.06
C ILE A 153 -6.06 -0.26 -1.29
N HIS A 154 -6.87 0.58 -1.94
CA HIS A 154 -7.65 0.21 -3.11
C HIS A 154 -6.90 0.51 -4.42
N VAL A 155 -6.33 -0.51 -5.05
CA VAL A 155 -5.49 -0.36 -6.26
C VAL A 155 -6.21 -0.93 -7.47
N ASP A 156 -6.81 -0.06 -8.30
CA ASP A 156 -7.43 -0.40 -9.59
C ASP A 156 -8.29 -1.69 -9.56
N GLY A 157 -9.07 -1.84 -8.49
CA GLY A 157 -9.94 -2.99 -8.29
C GLY A 157 -9.39 -4.15 -7.44
N GLU A 158 -8.18 -4.03 -6.95
CA GLU A 158 -7.59 -5.01 -6.03
C GLU A 158 -7.33 -4.37 -4.67
N GLU A 159 -7.51 -5.16 -3.62
CA GLU A 159 -7.24 -4.74 -2.25
C GLU A 159 -5.82 -5.12 -1.85
N VAL A 160 -5.05 -4.14 -1.41
CA VAL A 160 -3.67 -4.30 -0.95
C VAL A 160 -3.59 -4.05 0.56
N TRP A 161 -3.11 -5.05 1.30
CA TRP A 161 -2.79 -4.91 2.72
C TRP A 161 -1.34 -4.47 2.87
N PHE A 162 -1.13 -3.18 3.12
CA PHE A 162 0.18 -2.56 3.21
C PHE A 162 0.55 -2.28 4.67
N TYR A 163 1.69 -2.82 5.09
CA TYR A 163 2.20 -2.67 6.45
C TYR A 163 3.51 -1.89 6.45
N VAL A 164 3.68 -1.01 7.46
CA VAL A 164 4.92 -0.26 7.68
C VAL A 164 5.42 -0.51 9.09
N THR A 165 6.73 -0.73 9.24
CA THR A 165 7.37 -0.89 10.55
C THR A 165 8.71 -0.15 10.65
N HIS A 166 9.18 0.02 11.88
CA HIS A 166 10.54 0.47 12.20
C HIS A 166 10.98 -0.21 13.50
N LEU A 167 11.80 -1.26 13.36
CA LEU A 167 12.18 -2.14 14.48
C LEU A 167 13.28 -1.55 15.36
N ASP A 168 13.45 -2.12 16.55
CA ASP A 168 14.42 -1.66 17.54
C ASP A 168 15.87 -1.70 16.99
N TYR A 169 16.56 -0.57 17.09
CA TYR A 169 17.92 -0.39 16.55
C TYR A 169 19.05 -0.95 17.45
N ARG A 170 18.73 -1.40 18.68
CA ARG A 170 19.78 -1.78 19.64
C ARG A 170 20.43 -3.09 19.21
N SER A 171 21.67 -3.30 19.64
CA SER A 171 22.41 -4.53 19.30
C SER A 171 21.82 -5.81 19.91
N ASP A 172 21.07 -5.68 21.01
CA ASP A 172 20.36 -6.80 21.63
C ASP A 172 19.07 -7.08 20.83
N PRO A 173 18.93 -8.26 20.21
CA PRO A 173 17.80 -8.57 19.34
C PRO A 173 16.51 -8.86 20.10
N THR A 174 16.53 -8.99 21.44
CA THR A 174 15.36 -9.43 22.24
C THR A 174 14.10 -8.62 21.95
N VAL A 175 14.22 -7.30 21.75
CA VAL A 175 13.05 -6.47 21.42
C VAL A 175 12.58 -6.72 19.99
N ARG A 176 13.50 -6.88 19.03
CA ARG A 176 13.14 -7.22 17.65
C ARG A 176 12.47 -8.58 17.54
N GLU A 177 12.92 -9.57 18.30
CA GLU A 177 12.27 -10.90 18.36
C GLU A 177 10.80 -10.77 18.77
N LEU A 178 10.51 -10.02 19.83
CA LEU A 178 9.13 -9.76 20.28
C LEU A 178 8.33 -8.98 19.24
N GLN A 179 8.93 -7.98 18.58
CA GLN A 179 8.27 -7.21 17.53
C GLN A 179 7.92 -8.06 16.32
N VAL A 180 8.83 -8.96 15.90
CA VAL A 180 8.58 -9.89 14.79
C VAL A 180 7.46 -10.84 15.15
N ASP A 181 7.43 -11.40 16.36
CA ASP A 181 6.32 -12.24 16.81
C ASP A 181 4.98 -11.49 16.81
N ASP A 182 4.93 -10.28 17.37
CA ASP A 182 3.70 -9.46 17.38
C ASP A 182 3.22 -9.12 15.96
N MET A 183 4.13 -8.73 15.05
CA MET A 183 3.79 -8.42 13.65
C MET A 183 3.21 -9.66 12.93
N ARG A 184 3.77 -10.85 13.17
CA ARG A 184 3.27 -12.10 12.60
C ARG A 184 1.86 -12.45 13.11
N ASP A 185 1.58 -12.17 14.38
CA ASP A 185 0.25 -12.38 14.98
C ASP A 185 -0.80 -11.39 14.44
N ILE A 186 -0.38 -10.17 14.10
CA ILE A 186 -1.26 -9.12 13.56
C ILE A 186 -1.53 -9.32 12.06
N THR A 187 -0.50 -9.67 11.30
CA THR A 187 -0.58 -9.77 9.84
C THR A 187 -1.45 -10.96 9.43
N SER A 188 -2.55 -10.65 8.74
CA SER A 188 -3.47 -11.66 8.20
C SER A 188 -2.98 -12.19 6.85
N SER A 189 -3.34 -13.43 6.51
CA SER A 189 -3.00 -14.02 5.21
C SER A 189 -3.96 -13.52 4.12
N HIS A 190 -3.61 -12.40 3.47
CA HIS A 190 -4.28 -11.91 2.27
C HIS A 190 -3.38 -12.11 1.04
N SER A 191 -3.98 -12.31 -0.14
CA SER A 191 -3.26 -12.53 -1.40
C SER A 191 -2.25 -11.42 -1.70
N ASN A 192 -2.64 -10.15 -1.50
CA ASN A 192 -1.79 -8.98 -1.71
C ASN A 192 -1.39 -8.32 -0.38
N SER A 193 -0.55 -8.99 0.42
CA SER A 193 0.02 -8.38 1.63
C SER A 193 1.46 -7.94 1.37
N ILE A 194 1.79 -6.71 1.76
CA ILE A 194 3.10 -6.11 1.59
C ILE A 194 3.56 -5.55 2.92
N LEU A 195 4.74 -5.93 3.37
CA LEU A 195 5.37 -5.40 4.58
C LEU A 195 6.64 -4.63 4.21
N THR A 196 6.70 -3.37 4.63
CA THR A 196 7.82 -2.47 4.38
C THR A 196 8.41 -1.95 5.69
N GLY A 197 9.72 -1.63 5.68
CA GLY A 197 10.32 -0.89 6.78
C GLY A 197 11.81 -1.08 6.96
N ASP A 198 12.34 -0.28 7.87
CA ASP A 198 13.66 -0.46 8.46
C ASP A 198 13.56 -1.50 9.61
N MET A 199 14.10 -2.68 9.35
CA MET A 199 14.08 -3.80 10.30
C MET A 199 15.28 -3.76 11.25
N ASN A 200 16.23 -2.83 11.07
CA ASN A 200 17.44 -2.70 11.88
C ASN A 200 18.27 -3.98 12.02
N ALA A 201 18.10 -4.92 11.08
CA ALA A 201 18.71 -6.23 11.09
C ALA A 201 19.00 -6.70 9.66
N THR A 202 20.12 -7.41 9.49
CA THR A 202 20.55 -7.95 8.20
C THR A 202 19.78 -9.22 7.83
N PRO A 203 19.78 -9.66 6.56
CA PRO A 203 18.95 -10.80 6.13
C PRO A 203 19.27 -12.10 6.86
N ASP A 204 20.52 -12.28 7.31
CA ASP A 204 20.97 -13.47 8.05
C ASP A 204 20.69 -13.40 9.57
N SER A 205 20.07 -12.31 10.04
CA SER A 205 19.73 -12.12 11.46
C SER A 205 18.67 -13.15 11.90
N PRO A 206 18.94 -14.00 12.91
CA PRO A 206 18.01 -15.04 13.34
C PRO A 206 16.64 -14.52 13.75
N GLU A 207 16.58 -13.31 14.31
CA GLU A 207 15.32 -12.68 14.74
C GLU A 207 14.38 -12.34 13.59
N LEU A 208 14.87 -12.19 12.34
CA LEU A 208 14.03 -11.94 11.16
C LEU A 208 13.55 -13.23 10.48
N ALA A 209 14.17 -14.38 10.77
CA ALA A 209 13.85 -15.64 10.12
C ALA A 209 12.35 -16.00 10.17
N PRO A 210 11.62 -15.82 11.30
CA PRO A 210 10.18 -16.09 11.35
C PRO A 210 9.34 -15.20 10.42
N LEU A 211 9.83 -13.99 10.10
CA LEU A 211 9.17 -13.08 9.16
C LEU A 211 9.33 -13.59 7.72
N PHE A 212 10.51 -14.08 7.36
CA PHE A 212 10.79 -14.69 6.05
C PHE A 212 10.14 -16.06 5.85
N GLU A 213 9.57 -16.67 6.90
CA GLU A 213 8.68 -17.84 6.77
C GLU A 213 7.26 -17.44 6.34
N GLN A 214 6.85 -16.19 6.62
CA GLN A 214 5.52 -15.66 6.31
C GLN A 214 5.49 -14.78 5.06
N PHE A 215 6.58 -14.08 4.76
CA PHE A 215 6.73 -13.20 3.61
C PHE A 215 7.96 -13.56 2.79
N GLU A 216 7.93 -13.27 1.50
CA GLU A 216 9.08 -13.36 0.61
C GLU A 216 9.80 -12.02 0.48
N ASP A 217 11.13 -12.04 0.50
CA ASP A 217 11.97 -10.86 0.33
C ASP A 217 12.14 -10.53 -1.15
N THR A 218 11.50 -9.45 -1.61
CA THR A 218 11.53 -9.01 -3.01
C THR A 218 12.96 -8.86 -3.54
N TRP A 219 13.90 -8.39 -2.70
CA TRP A 219 15.29 -8.24 -3.11
C TRP A 219 15.95 -9.59 -3.40
N ALA A 220 15.76 -10.56 -2.51
CA ALA A 220 16.33 -11.90 -2.63
C ALA A 220 15.73 -12.70 -3.80
N LEU A 221 14.49 -12.38 -4.19
CA LEU A 221 13.84 -12.99 -5.35
C LEU A 221 14.42 -12.51 -6.68
N THR A 222 14.84 -11.24 -6.78
CA THR A 222 15.21 -10.62 -8.06
C THR A 222 16.71 -10.34 -8.22
N ASN A 223 17.50 -10.37 -7.15
CA ASN A 223 18.90 -9.96 -7.16
C ASN A 223 19.84 -10.99 -6.50
N GLU A 224 21.07 -11.08 -6.99
CA GLU A 224 22.13 -11.90 -6.38
C GLU A 224 23.08 -11.07 -5.49
N ASP A 225 23.10 -9.75 -5.67
CA ASP A 225 23.95 -8.85 -4.89
C ASP A 225 23.30 -8.46 -3.55
N PRO A 226 24.08 -7.95 -2.58
CA PRO A 226 23.59 -7.76 -1.22
C PRO A 226 22.52 -6.67 -1.03
N GLY A 227 22.38 -5.71 -1.96
CA GLY A 227 21.38 -4.64 -1.86
C GLY A 227 21.53 -3.70 -0.67
N TYR A 228 22.76 -3.28 -0.35
CA TYR A 228 22.99 -2.44 0.83
C TYR A 228 22.27 -1.09 0.76
N THR A 229 21.65 -0.71 1.87
CA THR A 229 20.81 0.49 2.03
C THR A 229 21.37 1.48 3.05
N PHE A 230 22.25 1.03 3.95
CA PHE A 230 22.77 1.83 5.05
C PHE A 230 24.28 1.59 5.29
N PRO A 231 25.05 2.64 5.68
CA PRO A 231 24.71 4.07 5.55
C PRO A 231 24.74 4.51 4.08
N SER A 232 23.92 5.48 3.68
CA SER A 232 23.69 5.84 2.27
C SER A 232 24.93 6.36 1.52
N ASP A 233 25.92 6.91 2.22
CA ASP A 233 27.16 7.43 1.65
C ASP A 233 28.23 6.35 1.40
N SER A 234 28.17 5.23 2.13
CA SER A 234 29.03 4.06 1.95
C SER A 234 28.30 2.79 2.40
N PRO A 235 27.26 2.34 1.66
CA PRO A 235 26.39 1.27 2.11
C PRO A 235 27.15 -0.04 2.33
N ASP A 236 27.00 -0.62 3.52
CA ASP A 236 27.62 -1.89 3.89
C ASP A 236 26.65 -2.87 4.58
N LYS A 237 25.39 -2.47 4.77
CA LYS A 237 24.31 -3.28 5.34
C LYS A 237 23.02 -3.08 4.56
N ARG A 238 22.22 -4.14 4.46
CA ARG A 238 20.82 -4.09 4.03
C ARG A 238 19.95 -4.29 5.26
N ILE A 239 19.22 -3.24 5.63
CA ILE A 239 18.33 -3.24 6.80
C ILE A 239 16.91 -2.72 6.47
N ASP A 240 16.71 -2.23 5.25
CA ASP A 240 15.43 -1.77 4.74
C ASP A 240 14.87 -2.82 3.76
N TYR A 241 13.59 -3.16 3.90
CA TYR A 241 12.98 -4.28 3.18
C TYR A 241 11.62 -3.91 2.58
N VAL A 242 11.34 -4.50 1.43
CA VAL A 242 9.99 -4.67 0.88
C VAL A 242 9.74 -6.17 0.79
N LEU A 243 8.79 -6.66 1.57
CA LEU A 243 8.41 -8.06 1.67
C LEU A 243 6.98 -8.25 1.17
N THR A 244 6.69 -9.37 0.52
CA THR A 244 5.37 -9.67 -0.05
C THR A 244 4.82 -11.01 0.42
N THR A 245 3.52 -11.22 0.29
CA THR A 245 2.92 -12.55 0.42
C THR A 245 3.67 -13.53 -0.50
N PRO A 246 3.95 -14.76 -0.04
CA PRO A 246 4.63 -15.76 -0.87
C PRO A 246 3.84 -16.09 -2.13
N GLY A 247 4.53 -16.11 -3.28
CA GLY A 247 3.92 -16.44 -4.57
C GLY A 247 3.56 -15.23 -5.45
N MET A 248 3.50 -14.02 -4.88
CA MET A 248 3.32 -12.80 -5.66
C MET A 248 4.44 -12.65 -6.69
N GLU A 249 4.10 -12.23 -7.92
CA GLU A 249 5.10 -12.00 -8.94
C GLU A 249 5.87 -10.70 -8.67
N VAL A 250 7.17 -10.84 -8.43
CA VAL A 250 8.09 -9.70 -8.25
C VAL A 250 8.92 -9.54 -9.53
N GLN A 251 8.68 -8.45 -10.25
CA GLN A 251 9.34 -8.18 -11.53
C GLN A 251 10.75 -7.63 -11.34
N SER A 252 10.91 -6.71 -10.37
CA SER A 252 12.20 -6.11 -10.06
C SER A 252 12.24 -5.57 -8.64
N ALA A 253 13.44 -5.48 -8.05
CA ALA A 253 13.71 -4.68 -6.87
C ALA A 253 14.99 -3.86 -7.09
N SER A 254 15.03 -2.63 -6.58
CA SER A 254 16.11 -1.66 -6.81
C SER A 254 16.39 -0.79 -5.58
N VAL A 255 17.66 -0.43 -5.37
CA VAL A 255 18.08 0.57 -4.38
C VAL A 255 18.36 1.88 -5.10
N ILE A 256 17.76 2.97 -4.63
CA ILE A 256 17.92 4.29 -5.24
C ILE A 256 19.00 5.06 -4.51
N SER A 257 20.05 5.48 -5.23
CA SER A 257 21.08 6.35 -4.66
C SER A 257 20.50 7.74 -4.35
N SER A 258 20.62 8.18 -3.10
CA SER A 258 20.17 9.51 -2.68
C SER A 258 21.05 10.06 -1.56
N MET A 259 21.11 11.38 -1.44
CA MET A 259 21.73 12.11 -0.33
C MET A 259 20.68 12.71 0.62
N ALA A 260 19.39 12.40 0.42
CA ALA A 260 18.29 12.98 1.16
C ALA A 260 18.10 12.41 2.57
N SER A 261 18.66 11.23 2.82
CA SER A 261 18.67 10.52 4.11
C SER A 261 20.00 9.76 4.28
N ASP A 262 20.28 9.27 5.48
CA ASP A 262 21.35 8.31 5.75
C ASP A 262 20.97 6.87 5.39
N HIS A 263 19.74 6.62 4.96
CA HIS A 263 19.30 5.40 4.28
C HIS A 263 19.07 5.63 2.78
N LEU A 264 19.10 4.55 2.00
CA LEU A 264 18.71 4.53 0.59
C LEU A 264 17.30 3.92 0.45
N PRO A 265 16.40 4.51 -0.36
CA PRO A 265 15.11 3.88 -0.65
C PRO A 265 15.28 2.54 -1.35
N VAL A 266 14.42 1.58 -0.99
CA VAL A 266 14.26 0.31 -1.71
C VAL A 266 12.92 0.34 -2.42
N THR A 267 12.90 0.00 -3.70
CA THR A 267 11.68 -0.14 -4.49
C THR A 267 11.50 -1.56 -4.98
N ALA A 268 10.26 -2.00 -5.15
CA ALA A 268 9.92 -3.25 -5.82
C ALA A 268 8.73 -3.07 -6.77
N ASP A 269 8.82 -3.62 -7.97
CA ASP A 269 7.71 -3.73 -8.91
C ASP A 269 7.05 -5.10 -8.72
N VAL A 270 5.78 -5.11 -8.31
CA VAL A 270 5.04 -6.34 -8.02
C VAL A 270 3.76 -6.39 -8.85
N THR A 271 3.42 -7.57 -9.37
CA THR A 271 2.11 -7.81 -9.97
C THR A 271 1.17 -8.23 -8.84
N LEU A 272 0.03 -7.55 -8.71
CA LEU A 272 -1.00 -7.93 -7.76
C LEU A 272 -1.68 -9.23 -8.21
N GLU A 273 -1.89 -10.13 -7.27
CA GLU A 273 -2.73 -11.30 -7.50
C GLU A 273 -4.20 -10.86 -7.44
N PRO A 274 -5.04 -11.27 -8.40
CA PRO A 274 -6.48 -11.09 -8.27
C PRO A 274 -6.95 -11.73 -6.96
N GLY A 275 -7.59 -10.94 -6.09
CA GLY A 275 -8.02 -11.41 -4.77
C GLY A 275 -9.07 -12.53 -4.83
N GLU A 276 -9.29 -13.24 -3.71
CA GLU A 276 -10.45 -14.16 -3.55
C GLU A 276 -11.81 -13.41 -3.57
N HIS A 277 -11.77 -12.09 -3.39
CA HIS A 277 -12.88 -11.15 -3.54
C HIS A 277 -12.48 -10.06 -4.56
N PRO A 278 -12.49 -10.36 -5.88
CA PRO A 278 -12.39 -9.32 -6.89
C PRO A 278 -13.53 -8.31 -6.64
N LEU A 279 -13.23 -6.99 -6.67
CA LEU A 279 -14.18 -5.86 -6.52
C LEU A 279 -15.65 -6.28 -6.34
N ASP A 280 -16.19 -6.25 -5.12
CA ASP A 280 -17.62 -6.48 -4.87
C ASP A 280 -18.36 -5.17 -4.54
N ALA A 281 -19.69 -5.22 -4.46
CA ALA A 281 -20.48 -4.03 -4.17
C ALA A 281 -20.24 -3.46 -2.76
N SER A 282 -19.71 -4.26 -1.82
CA SER A 282 -19.33 -3.79 -0.48
C SER A 282 -18.04 -2.98 -0.55
N SER A 283 -17.05 -3.42 -1.33
CA SER A 283 -15.81 -2.69 -1.59
C SER A 283 -16.07 -1.36 -2.31
N LEU A 284 -16.89 -1.36 -3.37
CA LEU A 284 -17.31 -0.10 -4.04
C LEU A 284 -18.02 0.85 -3.06
N LYS A 285 -18.80 0.30 -2.12
CA LYS A 285 -19.49 1.13 -1.13
C LYS A 285 -18.50 1.74 -0.15
N ALA A 286 -17.47 1.00 0.26
CA ALA A 286 -16.39 1.54 1.10
C ALA A 286 -15.64 2.65 0.38
N LEU A 287 -15.41 2.52 -0.92
CA LEU A 287 -14.79 3.56 -1.74
C LEU A 287 -15.68 4.82 -1.85
N VAL A 288 -16.99 4.67 -2.00
CA VAL A 288 -17.94 5.81 -1.91
C VAL A 288 -17.88 6.48 -0.54
N ASP A 289 -17.78 5.69 0.54
CA ASP A 289 -17.64 6.20 1.91
C ASP A 289 -16.33 7.00 2.07
N HIS A 290 -15.22 6.49 1.55
CA HIS A 290 -13.92 7.17 1.55
C HIS A 290 -13.96 8.52 0.80
N PHE A 291 -14.48 8.55 -0.43
CA PHE A 291 -14.58 9.78 -1.20
C PHE A 291 -15.54 10.82 -0.57
N ASP A 292 -16.56 10.39 0.18
CA ASP A 292 -17.41 11.30 0.96
C ASP A 292 -16.64 11.94 2.13
N GLU A 293 -15.81 11.15 2.81
CA GLU A 293 -14.96 11.64 3.92
C GLU A 293 -13.88 12.62 3.46
N GLU A 294 -13.30 12.39 2.28
CA GLU A 294 -12.35 13.31 1.62
C GLU A 294 -13.03 14.57 1.04
N GLY A 295 -14.37 14.63 1.03
CA GLY A 295 -15.11 15.78 0.54
C GLY A 295 -15.17 15.88 -0.98
N GLU A 296 -14.96 14.76 -1.68
CA GLU A 296 -15.05 14.64 -3.14
C GLU A 296 -16.49 14.76 -3.65
N PHE A 297 -17.47 14.63 -2.76
CA PHE A 297 -18.89 14.85 -3.05
C PHE A 297 -19.39 16.19 -2.50
N THR A 298 -20.29 16.83 -3.25
CA THR A 298 -20.94 18.08 -2.85
C THR A 298 -22.39 17.91 -2.36
N SER A 299 -22.89 16.67 -2.33
CA SER A 299 -24.30 16.34 -2.11
C SER A 299 -24.49 15.03 -1.33
N ASP A 300 -24.84 15.13 -0.04
CA ASP A 300 -25.14 13.97 0.81
C ASP A 300 -26.28 13.08 0.25
N VAL A 301 -27.21 13.68 -0.50
CA VAL A 301 -28.33 12.95 -1.12
C VAL A 301 -27.82 12.02 -2.22
N ASP A 302 -26.83 12.49 -2.99
CA ASP A 302 -26.22 11.72 -4.07
C ASP A 302 -25.39 10.56 -3.51
N VAL A 303 -24.56 10.83 -2.51
CA VAL A 303 -23.81 9.81 -1.76
C VAL A 303 -24.74 8.74 -1.18
N HIS A 304 -25.82 9.15 -0.51
CA HIS A 304 -26.79 8.22 0.05
C HIS A 304 -27.44 7.35 -1.04
N SER A 305 -27.74 7.92 -2.21
CA SER A 305 -28.34 7.17 -3.31
C SER A 305 -27.40 6.12 -3.90
N LEU A 306 -26.11 6.43 -4.07
CA LEU A 306 -25.08 5.49 -4.51
C LEU A 306 -24.96 4.32 -3.53
N LYS A 307 -24.84 4.62 -2.22
CA LYS A 307 -24.72 3.62 -1.15
C LYS A 307 -25.94 2.70 -1.07
N MET A 308 -27.16 3.25 -1.18
CA MET A 308 -28.38 2.45 -1.18
C MET A 308 -28.47 1.53 -2.40
N HIS A 309 -27.95 1.98 -3.53
CA HIS A 309 -27.93 1.19 -4.76
C HIS A 309 -26.93 0.03 -4.65
N LEU A 310 -25.71 0.29 -4.14
CA LEU A 310 -24.68 -0.74 -3.91
C LEU A 310 -25.12 -1.77 -2.86
N ALA A 311 -25.81 -1.35 -1.79
CA ALA A 311 -26.41 -2.28 -0.82
C ALA A 311 -27.41 -3.26 -1.46
N ALA A 312 -28.12 -2.83 -2.51
CA ALA A 312 -28.99 -3.72 -3.27
C ALA A 312 -28.20 -4.69 -4.18
N VAL A 313 -27.05 -4.26 -4.73
CA VAL A 313 -26.16 -5.10 -5.55
C VAL A 313 -25.54 -6.19 -4.68
N SER A 314 -24.99 -5.84 -3.51
CA SER A 314 -24.42 -6.80 -2.55
C SER A 314 -25.40 -7.93 -2.20
N HIS A 315 -26.69 -7.60 -1.99
CA HIS A 315 -27.72 -8.61 -1.77
C HIS A 315 -27.99 -9.54 -2.97
N TYR A 316 -27.67 -9.13 -4.19
CA TYR A 316 -27.71 -9.99 -5.38
C TYR A 316 -26.43 -10.82 -5.54
N GLU A 317 -25.28 -10.29 -5.18
CA GLU A 317 -24.00 -11.01 -5.13
C GLU A 317 -24.09 -12.19 -4.15
N ASP A 318 -24.58 -11.96 -2.93
CA ASP A 318 -24.84 -12.98 -1.91
C ASP A 318 -25.74 -14.14 -2.37
N ARG A 319 -26.51 -13.91 -3.44
CA ARG A 319 -27.46 -14.86 -4.02
C ARG A 319 -26.97 -15.45 -5.34
N GLU A 320 -25.75 -15.14 -5.75
CA GLU A 320 -25.15 -15.53 -7.02
C GLU A 320 -26.04 -15.15 -8.23
N ALA A 321 -26.74 -14.02 -8.14
CA ALA A 321 -27.73 -13.59 -9.13
C ALA A 321 -27.10 -12.72 -10.23
N ALA A 322 -26.20 -13.30 -11.04
CA ALA A 322 -25.37 -12.59 -12.03
C ALA A 322 -26.13 -11.57 -12.91
N GLU A 323 -27.23 -11.97 -13.56
CA GLU A 323 -28.04 -11.05 -14.40
C GLU A 323 -28.57 -9.84 -13.62
N LYS A 324 -28.81 -9.98 -12.32
CA LYS A 324 -29.26 -8.89 -11.45
C LYS A 324 -28.09 -7.99 -11.07
N VAL A 325 -26.94 -8.56 -10.72
CA VAL A 325 -25.71 -7.81 -10.41
C VAL A 325 -25.37 -6.90 -11.58
N VAL A 326 -25.17 -7.47 -12.79
CA VAL A 326 -24.84 -6.72 -14.01
C VAL A 326 -25.86 -5.62 -14.29
N LYS A 327 -27.16 -5.94 -14.27
CA LYS A 327 -28.22 -4.96 -14.53
C LYS A 327 -28.22 -3.80 -13.51
N HIS A 328 -28.02 -4.11 -12.23
CA HIS A 328 -28.00 -3.08 -11.21
C HIS A 328 -26.72 -2.25 -11.29
N MET A 329 -25.57 -2.84 -11.59
CA MET A 329 -24.34 -2.09 -11.81
C MET A 329 -24.40 -1.15 -13.02
N GLU A 330 -25.04 -1.54 -14.13
CA GLU A 330 -25.36 -0.58 -15.21
C GLU A 330 -26.24 0.59 -14.72
N GLY A 331 -27.12 0.32 -13.75
CA GLY A 331 -27.92 1.34 -13.08
C GLY A 331 -27.09 2.27 -12.20
N PHE A 332 -26.10 1.73 -11.50
CA PHE A 332 -25.15 2.48 -10.70
C PHE A 332 -24.32 3.43 -11.57
N LYS A 333 -23.79 2.96 -12.70
CA LYS A 333 -23.07 3.82 -13.67
C LYS A 333 -23.91 4.99 -14.17
N ARG A 334 -25.19 4.74 -14.49
CA ARG A 334 -26.11 5.83 -14.89
C ARG A 334 -26.34 6.83 -13.75
N LEU A 335 -26.35 6.36 -12.50
CA LEU A 335 -26.48 7.24 -11.34
C LEU A 335 -25.23 8.12 -11.18
N LEU A 336 -24.03 7.55 -11.31
CA LEU A 336 -22.77 8.30 -11.35
C LEU A 336 -22.77 9.34 -12.48
N ASP A 337 -23.15 8.97 -13.71
CA ASP A 337 -23.23 9.89 -14.85
C ASP A 337 -24.18 11.07 -14.59
N HIS A 338 -25.28 10.84 -13.85
CA HIS A 338 -26.21 11.90 -13.45
C HIS A 338 -25.66 12.83 -12.38
N GLN A 339 -24.65 12.38 -11.64
CA GLN A 339 -24.06 13.07 -10.49
C GLN A 339 -22.69 13.66 -10.80
N GLN A 340 -22.22 13.58 -12.06
CA GLN A 340 -20.89 14.03 -12.48
C GLN A 340 -20.58 15.48 -12.09
N ASP A 341 -21.58 16.37 -12.03
CA ASP A 341 -21.39 17.76 -11.60
C ASP A 341 -21.22 17.92 -10.07
N ASN A 342 -21.53 16.88 -9.30
CA ASN A 342 -21.56 16.88 -7.82
C ASN A 342 -20.47 16.00 -7.18
N ILE A 343 -19.63 15.35 -7.97
CA ILE A 343 -18.50 14.52 -7.56
C ILE A 343 -17.23 15.04 -8.27
N SER A 344 -16.05 14.89 -7.68
CA SER A 344 -14.81 15.18 -8.37
C SER A 344 -14.56 14.26 -9.56
N GLU A 345 -13.69 14.72 -10.47
CA GLU A 345 -13.31 13.95 -11.67
C GLU A 345 -12.62 12.64 -11.28
N ASP A 346 -11.69 12.69 -10.31
CA ASP A 346 -10.94 11.51 -9.87
C ASP A 346 -11.86 10.47 -9.24
N ALA A 347 -12.71 10.86 -8.28
CA ALA A 347 -13.64 9.93 -7.63
C ALA A 347 -14.66 9.33 -8.63
N TYR A 348 -15.13 10.12 -9.61
CA TYR A 348 -16.01 9.65 -10.66
C TYR A 348 -15.35 8.59 -11.54
N GLU A 349 -14.14 8.85 -12.04
CA GLU A 349 -13.44 7.91 -12.93
C GLU A 349 -13.06 6.62 -12.21
N THR A 350 -12.62 6.68 -10.94
CA THR A 350 -12.34 5.47 -10.14
C THR A 350 -13.60 4.64 -9.95
N LEU A 351 -14.69 5.22 -9.41
CA LEU A 351 -15.94 4.48 -9.17
C LEU A 351 -16.55 3.91 -10.46
N LYS A 352 -16.36 4.59 -11.58
CA LYS A 352 -16.85 4.14 -12.89
C LYS A 352 -16.03 2.99 -13.46
N THR A 353 -14.71 3.03 -13.29
CA THR A 353 -13.79 1.96 -13.70
C THR A 353 -14.06 0.69 -12.90
N ASP A 354 -14.20 0.80 -11.59
CA ASP A 354 -14.53 -0.31 -10.70
C ASP A 354 -15.90 -0.91 -11.01
N ALA A 355 -16.88 -0.06 -11.33
CA ALA A 355 -18.18 -0.53 -11.77
C ALA A 355 -18.12 -1.31 -13.09
N ASP A 356 -17.23 -0.92 -14.02
CA ASP A 356 -17.02 -1.65 -15.27
C ASP A 356 -16.32 -2.98 -15.06
N TYR A 357 -15.33 -3.04 -14.17
CA TYR A 357 -14.67 -4.28 -13.78
C TYR A 357 -15.67 -5.26 -13.14
N LEU A 358 -16.46 -4.81 -12.15
CA LEU A 358 -17.47 -5.65 -11.49
C LEU A 358 -18.56 -6.14 -12.47
N ILE A 359 -18.93 -5.32 -13.47
CA ILE A 359 -19.82 -5.78 -14.55
C ILE A 359 -19.16 -6.89 -15.38
N SER A 360 -17.87 -6.77 -15.69
CA SER A 360 -17.13 -7.75 -16.48
C SER A 360 -16.94 -9.07 -15.73
N ASP A 361 -16.72 -9.04 -14.42
CA ASP A 361 -16.52 -10.25 -13.59
C ASP A 361 -17.80 -11.11 -13.49
N TRP A 362 -18.97 -10.46 -13.46
CA TRP A 362 -20.27 -11.13 -13.38
C TRP A 362 -20.90 -11.52 -14.73
N GLN A 363 -20.20 -11.28 -15.86
CA GLN A 363 -20.64 -11.64 -17.21
C GLN A 363 -20.11 -13.01 -17.66
#